data_AF-A0A519KKT9-F1
#
_entry.id   AF-A0A519KKT9-F1
#
_cell.length_a   1.000
_cell.length_b   1.000
_cell.length_c   1.000
_cell.angle_alpha   90.00
_cell.angle_beta   90.00
_cell.angle_gamma   90.00
#
_symmetry.space_group_name_H-M   'P 1'
#
loop_
_entity.id
_entity.type
_entity.pdbx_description
1 polymer ?
#
loop_
_entity_poly.entity_id
_entity_poly.type
_entity_poly.pdbx_seq_one_letter_code
_entity_poly.pdbx_strand_id
1 'polypeptide(L)' 'VPAGTHDWNQFLKPDEIRAMLAPEPLTVTGPFGLAFNPLTDRWSEGDSDINYMMVATRD' A
#
# COMPACT_ATOMS: atom_id res chain seq x y z
N VAL A 1 5.14 -16.23 9.02
CA VAL A 1 6.26 -16.38 8.05
C VAL A 1 7.55 -16.50 8.87
N PRO A 2 8.52 -17.34 8.50
CA PRO A 2 9.75 -17.51 9.28
C PRO A 2 10.46 -16.17 9.55
N ALA A 3 11.18 -16.08 10.67
CA ALA A 3 11.98 -14.89 10.95
C ALA A 3 13.00 -14.65 9.82
N GLY A 4 13.10 -13.40 9.33
CA GLY A 4 14.00 -13.03 8.24
C GLY A 4 13.42 -13.10 6.83
N THR A 5 12.15 -13.48 6.64
CA THR A 5 11.51 -13.48 5.30
C THR A 5 10.94 -12.12 4.88
N HIS A 6 11.00 -11.11 5.74
CA HIS A 6 10.58 -9.74 5.41
C HIS A 6 11.82 -8.86 5.30
N ASP A 7 12.17 -8.48 4.08
CA ASP A 7 13.18 -7.46 3.79
C ASP A 7 12.47 -6.12 3.55
N TRP A 8 12.56 -5.22 4.52
CA TRP A 8 11.94 -3.89 4.44
C TRP A 8 12.48 -3.04 3.28
N ASN A 9 13.68 -3.32 2.77
CA ASN A 9 14.22 -2.60 1.62
C ASN A 9 13.48 -2.92 0.32
N GLN A 10 12.71 -4.01 0.29
CA GLN A 10 11.87 -4.38 -0.85
C GLN A 10 10.46 -3.77 -0.75
N PHE A 11 10.17 -3.05 0.33
CA PHE A 11 8.89 -2.37 0.52
C PHE A 11 9.02 -0.92 0.05
N LEU A 12 8.59 -0.67 -1.19
CA LEU A 12 8.55 0.69 -1.75
C LEU A 12 7.68 1.60 -0.88
N LYS A 13 8.01 2.88 -0.83
CA LYS A 13 7.16 3.92 -0.25
C LYS A 13 6.11 4.36 -1.27
N PRO A 14 4.93 4.83 -0.84
CA PRO A 14 3.91 5.35 -1.76
C PRO A 14 4.43 6.42 -2.72
N ASP A 15 5.27 7.34 -2.24
CA ASP A 15 5.83 8.41 -3.06
C ASP A 15 6.83 7.90 -4.11
N GLU A 16 7.55 6.81 -3.84
CA GLU A 16 8.43 6.16 -4.82
C GLU A 16 7.58 5.56 -5.94
N ILE A 17 6.48 4.90 -5.60
CA ILE A 17 5.53 4.36 -6.58
C ILE A 17 4.93 5.48 -7.42
N ARG A 18 4.51 6.61 -6.81
CA ARG A 18 4.01 7.77 -7.54
C ARG A 18 5.04 8.32 -8.52
N ALA A 19 6.28 8.47 -8.08
CA ALA A 19 7.36 8.96 -8.93
C ALA A 19 7.62 8.02 -10.11
N MET A 20 7.56 6.70 -9.89
CA MET A 20 7.70 5.70 -10.96
C MET A 20 6.56 5.76 -11.98
N LEU A 21 5.33 6.06 -11.54
CA LEU A 21 4.15 6.11 -12.40
C LEU A 21 3.92 7.49 -13.05
N ALA A 22 4.58 8.55 -12.56
CA ALA A 22 4.38 9.93 -13.04
C ALA A 22 4.50 10.15 -14.56
N PRO A 23 5.35 9.42 -15.31
CA PRO A 23 5.43 9.57 -16.77
C PRO A 23 4.24 8.97 -17.54
N GLU A 24 3.41 8.15 -16.90
CA GLU A 24 2.31 7.44 -17.53
C GLU A 24 0.99 8.23 -17.43
N PRO A 25 0.06 8.10 -18.39
CA PRO A 25 -1.26 8.72 -18.31
C PRO A 25 -2.17 7.88 -17.39
N LEU A 26 -1.82 7.84 -16.11
CA LEU A 26 -2.54 7.12 -15.06
C LEU A 26 -3.01 8.10 -13.98
N THR A 27 -4.23 7.90 -13.50
CA THR A 27 -4.71 8.56 -12.28
C THR A 27 -4.43 7.64 -11.10
N VAL A 28 -3.64 8.11 -10.12
CA VAL A 28 -3.21 7.31 -8.96
C VAL A 28 -3.90 7.80 -7.68
N THR A 29 -4.64 6.92 -7.01
CA THR A 29 -5.33 7.16 -5.73
C THR A 29 -4.79 6.28 -4.60
N GLY A 30 -5.06 6.65 -3.35
CA GLY A 30 -4.43 6.10 -2.14
C GLY A 30 -3.31 7.00 -1.62
N PRO A 31 -2.40 6.50 -0.75
CA PRO A 31 -2.39 5.17 -0.17
C PRO A 31 -3.58 4.94 0.77
N PHE A 32 -4.11 3.73 0.78
CA PHE A 32 -5.15 3.29 1.71
C PHE A 32 -4.56 2.22 2.62
N GLY A 33 -4.49 2.48 3.92
CA GLY A 33 -4.00 1.50 4.88
C GLY A 33 -5.01 0.41 5.16
N LEU A 34 -4.54 -0.74 5.63
CA LEU A 34 -5.39 -1.80 6.16
C LEU A 34 -5.15 -2.01 7.65
N ALA A 35 -6.25 -2.08 8.39
CA ALA A 35 -6.27 -2.44 9.80
C ALA A 35 -7.13 -3.69 10.00
N PHE A 36 -6.63 -4.63 10.80
CA PHE A 36 -7.37 -5.81 11.23
C PHE A 36 -8.05 -5.55 12.58
N ASN A 37 -9.36 -5.79 12.66
CA ASN A 37 -10.11 -5.76 13.90
C ASN A 37 -10.30 -7.19 14.43
N PRO A 38 -9.59 -7.59 15.51
CA PRO A 38 -9.63 -8.95 16.04
C PRO A 38 -10.95 -9.29 16.74
N LEU A 39 -11.72 -8.29 17.18
CA LEU A 39 -13.01 -8.53 17.84
C LEU A 39 -14.09 -8.94 16.84
N THR A 40 -14.00 -8.41 15.63
CA THR A 40 -14.97 -8.69 14.56
C THR A 40 -14.44 -9.67 13.53
N ASP A 41 -13.17 -10.05 13.61
CA ASP A 41 -12.44 -10.86 12.63
C ASP A 41 -12.56 -10.29 11.20
N ARG A 42 -12.36 -8.98 11.06
CA ARG A 42 -12.54 -8.26 9.79
C ARG A 42 -11.41 -7.28 9.53
N TRP A 43 -11.09 -7.14 8.27
CA TRP A 43 -10.23 -6.08 7.76
C TRP A 43 -11.07 -4.86 7.36
N SER A 44 -10.53 -3.67 7.60
CA SER A 44 -11.08 -2.40 7.14
C SER A 44 -9.96 -1.47 6.69
N GLU A 45 -10.33 -0.38 6.04
CA GLU A 45 -9.41 0.73 5.80
C GLU A 45 -8.92 1.32 7.13
N GLY A 46 -7.67 1.79 7.14
CA GLY A 46 -7.00 2.38 8.29
C GLY A 46 -5.77 3.21 7.85
N ASP A 47 -4.85 3.45 8.78
CA ASP A 47 -3.62 4.21 8.53
C ASP A 47 -2.64 3.43 7.63
N SER A 48 -1.99 4.16 6.71
CA SER A 48 -1.04 3.64 5.72
C SER A 48 0.41 3.56 6.18
N ASP A 49 0.73 3.91 7.42
CA ASP A 49 2.11 3.99 7.94
C ASP A 49 2.91 2.67 7.85
N ILE A 50 2.23 1.52 7.92
CA ILE A 50 2.88 0.18 7.94
C ILE A 50 2.59 -0.60 6.65
N ASN A 51 1.40 -0.46 6.08
CA ASN A 51 0.95 -1.18 4.91
C ASN A 51 -0.03 -0.31 4.12
N TYR A 52 -0.12 -0.52 2.80
CA TYR A 52 -1.03 0.27 1.99
C TYR A 52 -1.44 -0.44 0.69
N MET A 53 -2.56 0.00 0.14
CA MET A 53 -2.95 -0.23 -1.25
C MET A 53 -2.97 1.10 -2.02
N MET A 54 -2.67 1.03 -3.31
CA MET A 54 -2.82 2.14 -4.24
C MET A 54 -3.57 1.65 -5.47
N VAL A 55 -4.37 2.53 -6.08
CA VAL A 55 -5.12 2.22 -7.29
C VAL A 55 -4.66 3.16 -8.39
N ALA A 56 -4.23 2.60 -9.51
CA ALA A 56 -3.88 3.34 -10.71
C ALA A 56 -4.83 2.96 -11.85
N THR A 57 -5.54 3.94 -12.41
CA THR A 57 -6.48 3.74 -13.52
C THR A 57 -6.01 4.47 -14.77
N ARG A 58 -6.30 3.88 -15.93
CA ARG A 58 -6.20 4.52 -17.24
C ARG A 58 -7.62 4.64 -17.79
N ASP A 59 -7.97 5.80 -18.32
CA ASP A 59 -9.24 6.01 -19.01
C ASP A 59 -9.30 5.23 -20.33
#